data_AF-A0A2E2TB77-F1
#
_entry.id   AF-A0A2E2TB77-F1
#
_cell.length_a   1.000
_cell.length_b   1.000
_cell.length_c   1.000
_cell.angle_alpha   90.00
_cell.angle_beta   90.00
_cell.angle_gamma   90.00
#
_symmetry.space_group_name_H-M   'P 1'
#
loop_
_entity.id
_entity.type
_entity.pdbx_description
1 polymer ?
#
loop_
_entity_poly.entity_id
_entity_poly.type
_entity_poly.pdbx_seq_one_letter_code
_entity_poly.pdbx_strand_id
1 'polypeptide(L)'
;MSVKGIGVTVLSLVLIFNFSFGQKKRGKSDDSGPVEITMKDACTYKETTEKIKVEIAPFKLEKITPAKIHYKAYTQVKEIAIPIYHTTKYKFVINVEGMPTGVEMKITDKPHKVSGAKVLSTSKDKTFKYETTPDFDGSRIYLSIKIPGDPEYNNHVRNRGCVLIGAGFEDIDF
;
A
#
# COMPACT_ATOMS: atom_id res chain seq x y z
N MET A 1 -65.25 15.52 16.19
CA MET A 1 -65.83 15.25 14.86
C MET A 1 -65.37 16.35 13.90
N SER A 2 -65.03 16.01 12.64
CA SER A 2 -65.25 16.81 11.40
C SER A 2 -64.82 18.31 11.33
N VAL A 3 -64.21 18.87 10.26
CA VAL A 3 -63.77 18.42 8.92
C VAL A 3 -62.48 19.18 8.50
N LYS A 4 -61.76 18.62 7.52
CA LYS A 4 -60.69 19.18 6.68
C LYS A 4 -60.84 20.67 6.26
N GLY A 5 -59.73 21.40 6.42
CA GLY A 5 -58.98 22.23 5.45
C GLY A 5 -59.63 22.94 4.24
N ILE A 6 -59.03 24.10 3.92
CA ILE A 6 -58.83 24.68 2.57
C ILE A 6 -57.48 25.42 2.63
N GLY A 7 -56.65 25.30 1.60
CA GLY A 7 -55.41 26.08 1.46
C GLY A 7 -55.55 27.14 0.37
N VAL A 8 -54.85 28.27 0.52
CA VAL A 8 -54.56 29.22 -0.56
C VAL A 8 -53.11 29.69 -0.43
N THR A 9 -52.34 29.47 -1.49
CA THR A 9 -50.95 29.91 -1.63
C THR A 9 -50.90 31.38 -2.02
N VAL A 10 -50.08 32.21 -1.37
CA VAL A 10 -49.77 33.57 -1.85
C VAL A 10 -48.25 33.80 -1.90
N LEU A 11 -47.82 34.22 -3.08
CA LEU A 11 -46.47 34.45 -3.57
C LEU A 11 -45.59 35.40 -2.74
N SER A 12 -44.31 35.01 -2.63
CA SER A 12 -43.10 35.80 -2.91
C SER A 12 -42.98 37.27 -2.46
N LEU A 13 -41.97 37.52 -1.61
CA LEU A 13 -41.02 38.63 -1.85
C LEU A 13 -39.66 38.35 -1.18
N VAL A 14 -38.67 37.94 -1.99
CA VAL A 14 -37.28 37.74 -1.55
C VAL A 14 -36.46 38.96 -1.92
N LEU A 15 -35.97 39.70 -0.92
CA LEU A 15 -35.07 40.84 -1.10
C LEU A 15 -33.63 40.37 -1.32
N ILE A 16 -33.15 40.46 -2.56
CA ILE A 16 -31.74 40.19 -2.90
C ILE A 16 -30.92 41.47 -2.70
N PHE A 17 -30.21 41.56 -1.58
CA PHE A 17 -29.21 42.61 -1.35
C PHE A 17 -27.93 42.31 -2.15
N ASN A 18 -27.73 43.06 -3.24
CA ASN A 18 -26.48 43.04 -4.01
C ASN A 18 -25.40 43.85 -3.29
N PHE A 19 -24.58 43.20 -2.46
CA PHE A 19 -23.39 43.81 -1.85
C PHE A 19 -22.18 43.73 -2.80
N SER A 20 -22.08 44.70 -3.72
CA SER A 20 -20.89 44.89 -4.55
C SER A 20 -19.74 45.49 -3.73
N PHE A 21 -18.90 44.63 -3.14
CA PHE A 21 -17.57 45.03 -2.65
C PHE A 21 -16.49 44.68 -3.67
N GLY A 22 -16.18 45.65 -4.54
CA GLY A 22 -15.02 45.56 -5.42
C GLY A 22 -13.71 45.80 -4.66
N GLN A 23 -12.81 44.82 -4.64
CA GLN A 23 -11.42 45.02 -4.22
C GLN A 23 -10.42 44.64 -5.32
N LYS A 24 -10.05 45.68 -6.10
CA LYS A 24 -8.67 46.04 -6.46
C LYS A 24 -7.71 44.90 -6.88
N LYS A 25 -7.58 44.69 -8.20
CA LYS A 25 -6.49 43.91 -8.82
C LYS A 25 -5.10 44.43 -8.41
N ARG A 26 -4.18 43.53 -8.07
CA ARG A 26 -2.73 43.79 -7.98
C ARG A 26 -1.95 42.47 -8.09
N GLY A 27 -0.96 42.37 -8.99
CA GLY A 27 0.06 41.30 -8.99
C GLY A 27 0.07 40.34 -10.19
N LYS A 28 1.25 40.16 -10.78
CA LYS A 28 1.64 39.25 -11.88
C LYS A 28 3.10 38.83 -11.60
N SER A 29 3.58 37.63 -11.93
CA SER A 29 2.93 36.49 -12.60
C SER A 29 2.33 35.49 -11.56
N ASP A 30 2.37 34.16 -11.60
CA ASP A 30 3.13 33.18 -12.41
C ASP A 30 2.25 32.39 -13.37
N ASP A 31 2.66 32.40 -14.64
CA ASP A 31 2.15 31.52 -15.69
C ASP A 31 2.93 30.21 -15.62
N SER A 32 2.60 29.37 -14.63
CA SER A 32 2.97 27.96 -14.64
C SER A 32 1.79 27.16 -15.19
N GLY A 33 1.91 26.80 -16.47
CA GLY A 33 1.03 25.79 -17.08
C GLY A 33 1.04 24.47 -16.30
N PRO A 34 0.12 23.55 -16.60
CA PRO A 34 0.01 22.28 -15.87
C PRO A 34 1.35 21.55 -15.91
N VAL A 35 1.97 21.38 -14.75
CA VAL A 35 3.29 20.75 -14.65
C VAL A 35 3.17 19.28 -15.01
N GLU A 36 3.82 18.89 -16.10
CA GLU A 36 3.79 17.51 -16.60
C GLU A 36 4.50 16.57 -15.61
N ILE A 37 3.80 15.51 -15.19
CA ILE A 37 4.31 14.53 -14.24
C ILE A 37 4.71 13.26 -14.99
N THR A 38 6.01 13.02 -15.10
CA THR A 38 6.52 11.79 -15.74
C THR A 38 6.30 10.59 -14.83
N MET A 39 5.57 9.59 -15.32
CA MET A 39 5.32 8.34 -14.60
C MET A 39 6.30 7.25 -15.04
N LYS A 40 7.03 6.66 -14.09
CA LYS A 40 7.88 5.48 -14.32
C LYS A 40 7.36 4.31 -13.48
N ASP A 41 7.19 3.13 -14.07
CA ASP A 41 6.72 1.92 -13.37
C ASP A 41 7.69 0.76 -13.65
N ALA A 42 8.21 0.14 -12.58
CA ALA A 42 9.18 -0.96 -12.65
C ALA A 42 8.57 -2.35 -12.41
N CYS A 43 7.24 -2.48 -12.31
CA CYS A 43 6.59 -3.74 -11.94
C CYS A 43 6.73 -4.89 -12.97
N THR A 44 7.54 -5.89 -12.66
CA THR A 44 7.75 -7.13 -13.45
C THR A 44 6.78 -8.26 -13.07
N TYR A 45 5.47 -7.98 -12.96
CA TYR A 45 4.50 -8.88 -12.29
C TYR A 45 4.52 -10.34 -12.75
N LYS A 46 4.53 -10.58 -14.08
CA LYS A 46 4.43 -11.93 -14.66
C LYS A 46 5.67 -12.79 -14.34
N GLU A 47 6.86 -12.26 -14.62
CA GLU A 47 8.13 -12.95 -14.39
C GLU A 47 8.35 -13.26 -12.91
N THR A 48 8.08 -12.28 -12.05
CA THR A 48 8.18 -12.44 -10.60
C THR A 48 7.16 -13.45 -10.06
N THR A 49 5.96 -13.53 -10.66
CA THR A 49 4.94 -14.54 -10.29
C THR A 49 5.43 -15.96 -10.55
N GLU A 50 6.04 -16.23 -11.70
CA GLU A 50 6.57 -17.57 -12.01
C GLU A 50 7.76 -17.93 -11.10
N LYS A 51 8.66 -16.99 -10.81
CA LYS A 51 9.74 -17.19 -9.82
C LYS A 51 9.19 -17.58 -8.46
N ILE A 52 8.16 -16.87 -7.97
CA ILE A 52 7.52 -17.17 -6.68
C ILE A 52 6.92 -18.57 -6.65
N LYS A 53 6.24 -19.02 -7.72
CA LYS A 53 5.68 -20.39 -7.79
C LYS A 53 6.77 -21.47 -7.65
N VAL A 54 7.88 -21.31 -8.39
CA VAL A 54 9.01 -22.24 -8.34
C VAL A 54 9.64 -22.26 -6.94
N GLU A 55 9.80 -21.09 -6.31
CA GLU A 55 10.45 -20.99 -5.00
C GLU A 55 9.57 -21.38 -3.81
N ILE A 56 8.24 -21.34 -3.96
CA ILE A 56 7.26 -21.78 -2.96
C ILE A 56 7.34 -23.30 -2.75
N ALA A 57 7.59 -24.09 -3.79
CA ALA A 57 7.70 -25.55 -3.70
C ALA A 57 8.67 -26.00 -2.57
N PRO A 58 8.37 -27.10 -1.85
CA PRO A 58 7.24 -28.02 -2.02
C PRO A 58 5.91 -27.54 -1.39
N PHE A 59 5.84 -26.33 -0.82
CA PHE A 59 4.62 -25.83 -0.19
C PHE A 59 3.52 -25.58 -1.23
N LYS A 60 2.27 -25.78 -0.83
CA LYS A 60 1.09 -25.48 -1.63
C LYS A 60 0.86 -23.97 -1.66
N LEU A 61 0.92 -23.38 -2.85
CA LEU A 61 0.68 -21.96 -3.03
C LEU A 61 -0.76 -21.60 -2.64
N GLU A 62 -0.93 -20.75 -1.63
CA GLU A 62 -2.24 -20.21 -1.24
C GLU A 62 -2.58 -18.99 -2.10
N LYS A 63 -1.68 -18.00 -2.14
CA LYS A 63 -1.90 -16.72 -2.81
C LYS A 63 -0.59 -16.00 -3.11
N ILE A 64 -0.61 -15.14 -4.13
CA ILE A 64 0.43 -14.14 -4.40
C ILE A 64 -0.21 -12.76 -4.26
N THR A 65 0.26 -11.98 -3.29
CA THR A 65 -0.29 -10.66 -2.95
C THR A 65 0.62 -9.55 -3.48
N PRO A 66 0.16 -8.71 -4.43
CA PRO A 66 0.91 -7.57 -4.91
C PRO A 66 0.77 -6.35 -3.99
N ALA A 67 1.90 -5.86 -3.47
CA ALA A 67 1.98 -4.60 -2.76
C ALA A 67 2.51 -3.49 -3.69
N LYS A 68 1.60 -2.68 -4.26
CA LYS A 68 1.98 -1.53 -5.10
C LYS A 68 2.64 -0.44 -4.26
N ILE A 69 3.79 0.06 -4.73
CA ILE A 69 4.58 1.11 -4.10
C ILE A 69 4.57 2.35 -5.00
N HIS A 70 4.27 3.49 -4.37
CA HIS A 70 4.41 4.82 -4.97
C HIS A 70 5.48 5.52 -4.14
N TYR A 71 6.60 5.86 -4.76
CA TYR A 71 7.71 6.48 -4.06
C TYR A 71 7.36 7.91 -3.64
N LYS A 72 8.07 8.39 -2.61
CA LYS A 72 8.00 9.76 -2.09
C LYS A 72 9.42 10.29 -1.88
N ALA A 73 9.56 11.61 -1.74
CA ALA A 73 10.84 12.26 -1.42
C ALA A 73 11.46 11.84 -0.06
N TYR A 74 10.75 11.07 0.77
CA TYR A 74 11.19 10.66 2.10
C TYR A 74 11.08 9.14 2.28
N THR A 75 11.93 8.57 3.12
CA THR A 75 11.93 7.13 3.48
C THR A 75 10.59 6.71 4.06
N GLN A 76 10.01 5.64 3.52
CA GLN A 76 8.73 5.09 3.98
C GLN A 76 8.94 3.71 4.60
N VAL A 77 8.20 3.39 5.65
CA VAL A 77 8.03 2.01 6.11
C VAL A 77 6.59 1.61 5.79
N LYS A 78 6.41 0.61 4.93
CA LYS A 78 5.14 -0.07 4.74
C LYS A 78 5.14 -1.36 5.55
N GLU A 79 4.05 -1.61 6.26
CA GLU A 79 3.81 -2.88 6.95
C GLU A 79 2.65 -3.62 6.29
N ILE A 80 2.79 -4.93 6.15
CA ILE A 80 1.79 -5.83 5.60
C ILE A 80 1.62 -6.97 6.60
N ALA A 81 0.44 -7.03 7.22
CA ALA A 81 0.06 -8.15 8.09
C ALA A 81 -0.51 -9.28 7.23
N ILE A 82 0.10 -10.46 7.30
CA ILE A 82 -0.31 -11.64 6.54
C ILE A 82 -0.94 -12.64 7.53
N PRO A 83 -2.24 -12.96 7.40
CA PRO A 83 -2.88 -13.95 8.26
C PRO A 83 -2.37 -15.34 7.94
N ILE A 84 -2.25 -16.17 8.98
CA ILE A 84 -1.91 -17.59 8.90
C ILE A 84 -2.82 -18.40 9.81
N TYR A 85 -2.98 -19.69 9.53
CA TYR A 85 -3.59 -20.62 10.47
C TYR A 85 -2.58 -21.09 11.52
N HIS A 86 -3.05 -21.26 12.76
CA HIS A 86 -2.26 -21.86 13.84
C HIS A 86 -1.87 -23.29 13.48
N THR A 87 -0.73 -23.78 13.99
CA THR A 87 -0.21 -25.15 13.82
C THR A 87 0.12 -25.59 12.38
N THR A 88 -0.16 -24.77 11.36
CA THR A 88 0.24 -25.01 9.98
C THR A 88 1.60 -24.38 9.70
N LYS A 89 2.53 -25.12 9.08
CA LYS A 89 3.79 -24.55 8.62
C LYS A 89 3.56 -23.74 7.33
N TYR A 90 4.06 -22.51 7.31
CA TYR A 90 3.97 -21.60 6.17
C TYR A 90 5.35 -21.30 5.58
N LYS A 91 5.36 -21.05 4.28
CA LYS A 91 6.50 -20.51 3.54
C LYS A 91 6.10 -19.25 2.81
N PHE A 92 6.92 -18.22 2.97
CA PHE A 92 6.77 -16.91 2.35
C PHE A 92 7.93 -16.67 1.40
N VAL A 93 7.60 -16.21 0.20
CA VAL A 93 8.56 -15.77 -0.82
C VAL A 93 8.22 -14.34 -1.18
N ILE A 94 9.05 -13.41 -0.72
CA ILE A 94 8.92 -11.98 -0.96
C ILE A 94 9.92 -11.62 -2.05
N ASN A 95 9.46 -11.06 -3.16
CA ASN A 95 10.32 -10.61 -4.25
C ASN A 95 10.11 -9.11 -4.52
N VAL A 96 11.24 -8.40 -4.63
CA VAL A 96 11.33 -6.95 -4.78
C VAL A 96 12.05 -6.56 -6.07
N GLU A 97 12.15 -7.45 -7.07
CA GLU A 97 12.75 -7.13 -8.38
C GLU A 97 11.99 -6.01 -9.10
N GLY A 98 10.67 -5.92 -8.88
CA GLY A 98 9.82 -4.85 -9.40
C GLY A 98 9.97 -3.50 -8.67
N MET A 99 11.06 -3.27 -7.94
CA MET A 99 11.35 -2.03 -7.21
C MET A 99 12.50 -1.25 -7.89
N PRO A 100 12.31 0.04 -8.21
CA PRO A 100 13.36 0.90 -8.78
C PRO A 100 14.65 1.02 -7.94
N THR A 101 14.56 0.80 -6.63
CA THR A 101 15.69 0.87 -5.69
C THR A 101 15.67 -0.31 -4.72
N GLY A 102 16.83 -0.70 -4.19
CA GLY A 102 16.93 -1.69 -3.13
C GLY A 102 16.15 -1.28 -1.87
N VAL A 103 15.51 -2.26 -1.24
CA VAL A 103 14.71 -2.08 -0.01
C VAL A 103 15.21 -3.00 1.10
N GLU A 104 14.95 -2.61 2.35
CA GLU A 104 15.26 -3.42 3.53
C GLU A 104 13.96 -4.04 4.06
N MET A 105 13.94 -5.36 4.15
CA MET A 105 12.78 -6.17 4.56
C MET A 105 13.02 -6.80 5.92
N LYS A 106 11.95 -6.87 6.72
CA LYS A 106 11.96 -7.46 8.05
C LYS A 106 10.63 -8.15 8.32
N ILE A 107 10.67 -9.37 8.85
CA ILE A 107 9.49 -10.11 9.32
C ILE A 107 9.48 -10.13 10.85
N THR A 108 8.33 -9.84 11.45
CA THR A 108 8.10 -9.85 12.90
C THR A 108 6.84 -10.64 13.28
N ASP A 109 6.80 -11.06 14.54
CA ASP A 109 5.64 -11.70 15.20
C ASP A 109 4.49 -10.72 15.50
N LYS A 110 4.80 -9.43 15.60
CA LYS A 110 3.89 -8.33 15.98
C LYS A 110 4.10 -7.12 15.06
N PRO A 111 3.16 -6.15 15.01
CA PRO A 111 3.36 -4.89 14.29
C PRO A 111 4.60 -4.14 14.77
N HIS A 112 5.34 -3.48 13.87
CA HIS A 112 6.61 -2.80 14.17
C HIS A 112 6.50 -1.68 15.22
N LYS A 113 5.29 -1.16 15.47
CA LYS A 113 5.02 -0.12 16.48
C LYS A 113 4.67 -0.68 17.86
N VAL A 114 4.47 -1.99 17.98
CA VAL A 114 4.16 -2.65 19.25
C VAL A 114 5.46 -3.00 19.97
N SER A 115 5.55 -2.63 21.25
CA SER A 115 6.69 -2.96 22.10
C SER A 115 6.85 -4.48 22.24
N GLY A 116 8.09 -4.96 22.23
CA GLY A 116 8.37 -6.39 22.31
C GLY A 116 7.98 -7.19 21.05
N ALA A 117 7.97 -6.56 19.87
CA ALA A 117 7.97 -7.25 18.58
C ALA A 117 9.32 -7.94 18.33
N LYS A 118 9.31 -9.27 18.24
CA LYS A 118 10.47 -10.12 17.96
C LYS A 118 10.78 -10.08 16.46
N VAL A 119 12.04 -9.88 16.12
CA VAL A 119 12.53 -10.04 14.75
C VAL A 119 12.63 -11.52 14.44
N LEU A 120 11.92 -11.97 13.41
CA LEU A 120 11.93 -13.37 12.96
C LEU A 120 12.96 -13.57 11.84
N SER A 121 13.05 -12.62 10.90
CA SER A 121 14.10 -12.60 9.87
C SER A 121 14.21 -11.21 9.20
N THR A 122 15.32 -10.97 8.50
CA THR A 122 15.62 -9.72 7.77
C THR A 122 16.39 -10.00 6.49
N SER A 123 16.18 -9.21 5.43
CA SER A 123 16.93 -9.30 4.17
C SER A 123 16.99 -7.95 3.45
N LYS A 124 18.00 -7.78 2.58
CA LYS A 124 18.13 -6.68 1.62
C LYS A 124 18.21 -7.18 0.17
N ASP A 125 17.96 -8.48 -0.02
CA ASP A 125 18.11 -9.18 -1.29
C ASP A 125 16.88 -8.98 -2.17
N LYS A 126 17.02 -9.22 -3.47
CA LYS A 126 15.90 -9.12 -4.43
C LYS A 126 14.80 -10.15 -4.18
N THR A 127 15.16 -11.26 -3.52
CA THR A 127 14.28 -12.34 -3.13
C THR A 127 14.58 -12.70 -1.67
N PHE A 128 13.53 -12.73 -0.84
CA PHE A 128 13.61 -13.03 0.58
C PHE A 128 12.65 -14.16 0.92
N LYS A 129 13.16 -15.23 1.54
CA LYS A 129 12.41 -16.43 1.91
C LYS A 129 12.33 -16.54 3.42
N TYR A 130 11.17 -16.94 3.93
CA TYR A 130 10.95 -17.19 5.35
C TYR A 130 9.97 -18.35 5.53
N GLU A 131 10.29 -19.28 6.42
CA GLU A 131 9.38 -20.34 6.84
C GLU A 131 9.02 -20.13 8.32
N THR A 132 7.76 -20.36 8.68
CA THR A 132 7.38 -20.37 10.11
C THR A 132 8.00 -21.58 10.80
N THR A 133 8.33 -21.41 12.07
CA THR A 133 8.75 -22.51 12.93
C THR A 133 7.50 -23.25 13.46
N PRO A 134 7.59 -24.55 13.77
CA PRO A 134 6.43 -25.32 14.26
C PRO A 134 5.84 -24.81 15.59
N ASP A 135 6.63 -24.08 16.38
CA ASP A 135 6.26 -23.44 17.65
C ASP A 135 5.71 -22.00 17.49
N PHE A 136 5.47 -21.53 16.25
CA PHE A 136 4.97 -20.18 16.03
C PHE A 136 3.47 -20.05 16.38
N ASP A 137 3.18 -19.48 17.55
CA ASP A 137 1.82 -19.29 18.09
C ASP A 137 1.09 -18.01 17.59
N GLY A 138 1.57 -17.40 16.50
CA GLY A 138 0.95 -16.19 15.95
C GLY A 138 -0.14 -16.48 14.92
N SER A 139 -1.25 -15.74 14.97
CA SER A 139 -2.27 -15.75 13.90
C SER A 139 -1.89 -14.91 12.67
N ARG A 140 -0.77 -14.18 12.74
CA ARG A 140 -0.28 -13.27 11.68
C ARG A 140 1.25 -13.20 11.73
N ILE A 141 1.88 -13.02 10.57
CA ILE A 141 3.23 -12.45 10.47
C ILE A 141 3.16 -11.03 9.91
N TYR A 142 4.14 -10.20 10.24
CA TYR A 142 4.18 -8.79 9.82
C TYR A 142 5.43 -8.54 8.98
N LEU A 143 5.23 -8.29 7.68
CA LEU A 143 6.30 -7.89 6.77
C LEU A 143 6.41 -6.36 6.77
N SER A 144 7.50 -5.86 7.34
CA SER A 144 7.92 -4.46 7.22
C SER A 144 8.88 -4.30 6.04
N ILE A 145 8.61 -3.32 5.17
CA ILE A 145 9.42 -2.97 4.00
C ILE A 145 9.80 -1.49 4.12
N LYS A 146 11.09 -1.24 4.29
CA LYS A 146 11.68 0.11 4.34
C LYS A 146 12.13 0.50 2.93
N ILE A 147 11.43 1.47 2.38
CA ILE A 147 11.58 2.01 1.04
C ILE A 147 12.34 3.34 1.15
N PRO A 148 13.48 3.53 0.47
CA PRO A 148 14.22 4.79 0.52
C PRO A 148 13.42 5.93 -0.14
N GLY A 149 13.77 7.17 0.19
CA GLY A 149 13.24 8.34 -0.52
C GLY A 149 13.73 8.40 -1.96
N ASP A 150 12.86 8.80 -2.88
CA ASP A 150 13.15 8.96 -4.31
C ASP A 150 13.70 10.37 -4.60
N PRO A 151 14.96 10.50 -5.07
CA PRO A 151 15.55 11.80 -5.37
C PRO A 151 14.91 12.47 -6.60
N GLU A 152 14.29 11.71 -7.52
CA GLU A 152 13.61 12.28 -8.68
C GLU A 152 12.21 12.84 -8.34
N TYR A 153 11.69 12.59 -7.13
CA TYR A 153 10.34 13.02 -6.72
C TYR A 153 10.15 14.54 -6.79
N ASN A 154 11.19 15.34 -6.53
CA ASN A 154 11.09 16.80 -6.63
C ASN A 154 11.22 17.30 -8.08
N ASN A 155 11.67 16.44 -9.02
CA ASN A 155 11.87 16.76 -10.43
C ASN A 155 10.64 16.36 -11.28
N HIS A 156 9.44 16.38 -10.68
CA HIS A 156 8.17 15.96 -11.27
C HIS A 156 8.08 14.51 -11.80
N VAL A 157 9.11 13.68 -11.54
CA VAL A 157 9.04 12.24 -11.81
C VAL A 157 8.34 11.51 -10.66
N ARG A 158 7.57 10.48 -10.96
CA ARG A 158 6.91 9.62 -9.96
C ARG A 158 7.26 8.17 -10.24
N ASN A 159 8.25 7.66 -9.51
CA ASN A 159 8.61 6.25 -9.57
C ASN A 159 7.55 5.38 -8.86
N ARG A 160 7.18 4.28 -9.52
CA ARG A 160 6.31 3.21 -9.01
C ARG A 160 7.03 1.87 -9.11
N GLY A 161 6.64 0.97 -8.23
CA GLY A 161 7.10 -0.42 -8.26
C GLY A 161 6.17 -1.31 -7.46
N CYS A 162 6.54 -2.57 -7.30
CA CYS A 162 5.80 -3.50 -6.47
C CYS A 162 6.70 -4.52 -5.80
N VAL A 163 6.20 -4.98 -4.67
CA VAL A 163 6.69 -6.18 -3.98
C VAL A 163 5.63 -7.26 -4.17
N LEU A 164 6.03 -8.43 -4.65
CA LEU A 164 5.13 -9.60 -4.71
C LEU A 164 5.42 -10.52 -3.53
N ILE A 165 4.36 -10.95 -2.85
CA ILE A 165 4.43 -11.77 -1.65
C ILE A 165 3.68 -13.07 -1.93
N GLY A 166 4.41 -14.14 -2.22
CA GLY A 166 3.89 -15.50 -2.22
C GLY A 166 3.73 -15.99 -0.79
N ALA A 167 2.58 -16.58 -0.48
CA ALA A 167 2.34 -17.35 0.72
C ALA A 167 1.88 -18.75 0.31
N GLY A 168 2.49 -19.77 0.92
CA GLY A 168 2.08 -21.16 0.79
C GLY A 168 2.16 -21.88 2.11
N PHE A 169 1.40 -22.96 2.23
CA PHE A 169 1.34 -23.81 3.42
C PHE A 169 1.81 -25.23 3.10
N GLU A 170 2.30 -25.93 4.11
CA GLU A 170 2.62 -27.35 4.04
C GLU A 170 1.30 -28.12 3.83
N ASP A 171 1.21 -28.91 2.75
CA ASP A 171 -0.01 -29.68 2.48
C ASP A 171 -0.08 -30.80 3.52
N ILE A 172 -1.11 -30.77 4.37
CA ILE A 172 -1.34 -31.80 5.37
C ILE A 172 -2.18 -32.86 4.67
N ASP A 173 -1.52 -33.93 4.21
CA ASP A 173 -2.19 -35.12 3.69
C ASP A 173 -3.03 -35.76 4.81
N PHE A 174 -4.29 -36.09 4.49
CA PHE A 174 -5.28 -36.75 5.36
C PHE A 174 -5.55 -38.18 4.89
#